data_AF-A0A926ECC3-F1
#
_entry.id   AF-A0A926ECC3-F1
#
_cell.length_a   1.000
_cell.length_b   1.000
_cell.length_c   1.000
_cell.angle_alpha   90.00
_cell.angle_beta   90.00
_cell.angle_gamma   90.00
#
_symmetry.space_group_name_H-M   'P 1'
#
loop_
_entity.id
_entity.type
_entity.pdbx_description
1 polymer ?
#
loop_
_entity_poly.entity_id
_entity_poly.type
_entity_poly.pdbx_seq_one_letter_code
_entity_poly.pdbx_strand_id
1 'polypeptide(L)'
;MLTPNEIANKTFEKVKFSGYRPEDVDIFMQEAASAMAALQAEKNELEAKIEVLADKVEEYRSDEDSLRAALIGAQKLGDSIVKESKNKAELIMRDAQIKAERIVEAAQHKTEKEQYSLHLMQTEVKNFKEKLLSLYKAHLELITALPDFDDEKPEVAINLGEPQTETEAPEADKSAVPEDKEQAPQAEPVMETVPAMEEEAEEDEFIIKKTGSTFKPDYHADLAQGIQELSQQPGKGESKFGPLKFGAGFDLTRDSDK
;
A
#
# COMPACT_ATOMS: atom_id res chain seq x y z
N MET A 1 21.08 55.35 51.91
CA MET A 1 21.92 56.45 51.38
C MET A 1 21.04 57.69 51.30
N LEU A 2 21.62 58.88 51.13
CA LEU A 2 20.80 60.05 50.75
C LEU A 2 20.29 59.85 49.32
N THR A 3 19.10 60.38 49.01
CA THR A 3 18.64 60.51 47.61
C THR A 3 19.23 61.77 46.96
N PRO A 4 19.26 61.87 45.60
CA PRO A 4 19.66 63.10 44.91
C PRO A 4 18.90 64.34 45.39
N ASN A 5 17.61 64.20 45.70
CA ASN A 5 16.79 65.31 46.22
C ASN A 5 17.18 65.72 47.65
N GLU A 6 17.61 64.79 48.50
CA GLU A 6 18.12 65.10 49.85
C GLU A 6 19.50 65.77 49.82
N ILE A 7 20.30 65.51 48.78
CA ILE A 7 21.57 66.21 48.54
C ILE A 7 21.28 67.64 48.06
N ALA A 8 20.45 67.81 47.03
CA ALA A 8 20.16 69.13 46.44
C ALA A 8 19.48 70.10 47.43
N ASN A 9 18.72 69.60 48.41
CA ASN A 9 18.02 70.41 49.42
C ASN A 9 18.77 70.49 50.78
N LYS A 10 20.06 70.13 50.83
CA LYS A 10 20.80 70.04 52.10
C LYS A 10 21.34 71.39 52.57
N THR A 11 20.70 71.97 53.58
CA THR A 11 21.19 73.19 54.25
C THR A 11 22.32 72.90 55.26
N PHE A 12 23.32 73.78 55.33
CA PHE A 12 24.43 73.74 56.29
C PHE A 12 24.41 74.93 57.27
N GLU A 13 25.00 74.77 58.46
CA GLU A 13 25.09 75.84 59.47
C GLU A 13 26.19 76.87 59.15
N LYS A 14 25.91 78.16 59.37
CA LYS A 14 26.85 79.25 59.05
C LYS A 14 27.85 79.51 60.18
N VAL A 15 29.09 79.06 60.00
CA VAL A 15 30.21 79.30 60.92
C VAL A 15 30.72 80.75 60.82
N LYS A 16 30.91 81.41 61.97
CA LYS A 16 31.13 82.88 62.05
C LYS A 16 32.58 83.37 61.82
N PHE A 17 33.57 82.49 61.67
CA PHE A 17 34.99 82.87 61.74
C PHE A 17 35.88 82.27 60.64
N SER A 18 35.55 81.07 60.15
CA SER A 18 36.16 80.45 58.96
C SER A 18 35.21 79.35 58.47
N GLY A 19 35.12 79.17 57.15
CA GLY A 19 34.23 78.20 56.52
C GLY A 19 34.23 78.34 55.00
N TYR A 20 33.64 77.36 54.32
CA TYR A 20 33.46 77.39 52.87
C TYR A 20 32.47 78.48 52.44
N ARG A 21 32.62 78.96 51.20
CA ARG A 21 31.66 79.89 50.58
C ARG A 21 30.35 79.12 50.32
N PRO A 22 29.18 79.66 50.69
CA PRO A 22 27.91 78.94 50.50
C PRO A 22 27.64 78.70 49.02
N GLU A 23 27.84 79.70 48.16
CA GLU A 23 27.62 79.60 46.70
C GLU A 23 28.43 78.48 46.05
N ASP A 24 29.72 78.35 46.38
CA ASP A 24 30.58 77.27 45.87
C ASP A 24 30.11 75.87 46.35
N VAL A 25 29.60 75.78 47.58
CA VAL A 25 29.05 74.54 48.15
C VAL A 25 27.71 74.20 47.52
N ASP A 26 26.82 75.17 47.32
CA ASP A 26 25.49 74.98 46.73
C ASP A 26 25.63 74.49 45.26
N ILE A 27 26.58 75.05 44.50
CA ILE A 27 26.95 74.56 43.15
C ILE A 27 27.43 73.12 43.22
N PHE A 28 28.42 72.80 44.06
CA PHE A 28 28.97 71.45 44.18
C PHE A 28 27.91 70.41 44.61
N MET A 29 27.00 70.79 45.52
CA MET A 29 25.91 69.92 45.97
C MET A 29 24.89 69.68 44.86
N GLN A 30 24.63 70.66 43.99
CA GLN A 30 23.76 70.48 42.82
C GLN A 30 24.42 69.63 41.72
N GLU A 31 25.73 69.78 41.48
CA GLU A 31 26.50 68.87 40.61
C GLU A 31 26.51 67.44 41.16
N ALA A 32 26.77 67.26 42.46
CA ALA A 32 26.77 65.96 43.11
C ALA A 32 25.38 65.28 43.10
N ALA A 33 24.31 66.06 43.31
CA ALA A 33 22.94 65.57 43.16
C ALA A 33 22.65 65.13 41.72
N SER A 34 23.05 65.92 40.72
CA SER A 34 22.89 65.57 39.30
C SER A 34 23.67 64.31 38.91
N ALA A 35 24.92 64.17 39.38
CA ALA A 35 25.73 62.98 39.15
C ALA A 35 25.13 61.73 39.82
N MET A 36 24.62 61.86 41.05
CA MET A 36 23.95 60.76 41.75
C MET A 36 22.64 60.37 41.06
N ALA A 37 21.88 61.34 40.53
CA ALA A 37 20.67 61.06 39.75
C ALA A 37 20.98 60.31 38.44
N ALA A 38 22.04 60.69 37.73
CA ALA A 38 22.51 59.99 36.53
C ALA A 38 22.95 58.55 36.85
N LEU A 39 23.78 58.34 37.88
CA LEU A 39 24.21 57.01 38.32
C LEU A 39 23.04 56.13 38.78
N GLN A 40 22.03 56.70 39.45
CA GLN A 40 20.84 55.95 39.83
C GLN A 40 19.97 55.57 38.62
N ALA A 41 19.87 56.45 37.62
CA ALA A 41 19.18 56.14 36.37
C ALA A 41 19.89 55.03 35.57
N GLU A 42 21.22 55.14 35.41
CA GLU A 42 22.04 54.10 34.77
C GLU A 42 21.97 52.77 35.51
N LYS A 43 22.02 52.78 36.85
CA LYS A 43 21.83 51.58 37.68
C LYS A 43 20.47 50.92 37.41
N ASN A 44 19.39 51.69 37.42
CA ASN A 44 18.04 51.17 37.16
C ASN A 44 17.94 50.60 35.72
N GLU A 45 18.56 51.24 34.74
CA GLU A 45 18.59 50.77 33.35
C GLU A 45 19.42 49.46 33.21
N LEU A 46 20.53 49.34 33.94
CA LEU A 46 21.35 48.13 33.98
C LEU A 46 20.62 46.98 34.70
N GLU A 47 19.92 47.24 35.80
CA GLU A 47 19.12 46.23 36.50
C GLU A 47 17.98 45.70 35.61
N ALA A 48 17.25 46.59 34.91
CA ALA A 48 16.23 46.19 33.94
C ALA A 48 16.81 45.42 32.72
N LYS A 49 18.03 45.76 32.27
CA LYS A 49 18.74 44.98 31.24
C LYS A 49 19.15 43.59 31.72
N ILE A 50 19.55 43.46 32.99
CA ILE A 50 19.90 42.17 33.60
C ILE A 50 18.66 41.27 33.72
N GLU A 51 17.52 41.83 34.13
CA GLU A 51 16.22 41.14 34.18
C GLU A 51 15.83 40.60 32.79
N VAL A 52 15.77 41.46 31.77
CA VAL A 52 15.42 41.06 30.38
C VAL A 52 16.44 40.09 29.76
N LEU A 53 17.69 40.07 30.23
CA LEU A 53 18.69 39.08 29.79
C LEU A 53 18.55 37.74 30.54
N ALA A 54 18.15 37.75 31.81
CA ALA A 54 17.86 36.54 32.58
C ALA A 54 16.65 35.81 31.99
N ASP A 55 15.55 36.53 31.75
CA ASP A 55 14.33 36.00 31.12
C ASP A 55 14.64 35.29 29.79
N LYS A 56 15.46 35.91 28.94
CA LYS A 56 15.86 35.33 27.64
C LYS A 56 16.77 34.12 27.76
N VAL A 57 17.59 34.03 28.81
CA VAL A 57 18.40 32.84 29.07
C VAL A 57 17.51 31.69 29.56
N GLU A 58 16.38 31.98 30.21
CA GLU A 58 15.38 30.96 30.55
C GLU A 58 14.51 30.57 29.34
N GLU A 59 14.04 31.53 28.53
CA GLU A 59 13.34 31.31 27.24
C GLU A 59 14.18 30.39 26.34
N TYR A 60 15.45 30.72 26.08
CA TYR A 60 16.33 29.89 25.26
C TYR A 60 16.66 28.51 25.85
N ARG A 61 16.63 28.33 27.18
CA ARG A 61 16.81 27.00 27.80
C ARG A 61 15.57 26.13 27.61
N SER A 62 14.38 26.71 27.80
CA SER A 62 13.11 26.05 27.51
C SER A 62 13.00 25.65 26.04
N ASP A 63 13.43 26.53 25.12
CA ASP A 63 13.49 26.23 23.68
C ASP A 63 14.51 25.12 23.39
N GLU A 64 15.71 25.16 23.98
CA GLU A 64 16.75 24.15 23.75
C GLU A 64 16.31 22.76 24.24
N ASP A 65 15.68 22.66 25.41
CA ASP A 65 15.14 21.40 25.93
C ASP A 65 13.92 20.91 25.11
N SER A 66 13.12 21.82 24.58
CA SER A 66 12.03 21.50 23.63
C SER A 66 12.59 20.96 22.30
N LEU A 67 13.66 21.55 21.77
CA LEU A 67 14.38 21.05 20.59
C LEU A 67 15.04 19.69 20.86
N ARG A 68 15.67 19.50 22.02
CA ARG A 68 16.23 18.19 22.43
C ARG A 68 15.13 17.12 22.48
N ALA A 69 13.99 17.43 23.08
CA ALA A 69 12.85 16.51 23.15
C ALA A 69 12.31 16.18 21.74
N ALA A 70 12.16 17.18 20.87
CA ALA A 70 11.72 17.00 19.48
C ALA A 70 12.71 16.14 18.66
N LEU A 71 14.02 16.37 18.78
CA LEU A 71 15.05 15.59 18.10
C LEU A 71 15.07 14.12 18.57
N ILE A 72 14.97 13.89 19.89
CA ILE A 72 14.88 12.53 20.46
C ILE A 72 13.58 11.84 20.04
N GLY A 73 12.47 12.58 19.93
CA GLY A 73 11.20 12.10 19.41
C GLY A 73 11.30 11.70 17.93
N ALA A 74 11.85 12.57 17.10
CA ALA A 74 12.05 12.34 15.67
C ALA A 74 12.99 11.14 15.39
N GLN A 75 14.08 11.00 16.16
CA GLN A 75 14.95 9.83 16.05
C GLN A 75 14.20 8.54 16.40
N LYS A 76 13.52 8.48 17.55
CA LYS A 76 12.73 7.31 17.96
C LYS A 76 11.62 6.96 16.96
N LEU A 77 10.97 7.97 16.38
CA LEU A 77 9.97 7.78 15.32
C LEU A 77 10.61 7.20 14.06
N GLY A 78 11.75 7.72 13.61
CA GLY A 78 12.52 7.19 12.48
C GLY A 78 12.96 5.74 12.70
N ASP A 79 13.55 5.42 13.85
CA ASP A 79 13.93 4.06 14.25
C ASP A 79 12.71 3.12 14.28
N SER A 80 11.57 3.59 14.78
CA SER A 80 10.31 2.83 14.80
C SER A 80 9.78 2.56 13.38
N ILE A 81 9.73 3.57 12.51
CA ILE A 81 9.30 3.45 11.11
C ILE A 81 10.20 2.48 10.35
N VAL A 82 11.53 2.57 10.53
CA VAL A 82 12.49 1.65 9.90
C VAL A 82 12.29 0.21 10.40
N LYS A 83 12.04 0.03 11.70
CA LYS A 83 11.76 -1.30 12.29
C LYS A 83 10.44 -1.88 11.79
N GLU A 84 9.35 -1.11 11.80
CA GLU A 84 8.05 -1.54 11.30
C GLU A 84 8.10 -1.87 9.81
N SER A 85 8.75 -1.02 9.01
CA SER A 85 8.92 -1.24 7.56
C SER A 85 9.69 -2.53 7.27
N LYS A 86 10.74 -2.84 8.03
CA LYS A 86 11.48 -4.11 7.94
C LYS A 86 10.61 -5.30 8.31
N ASN A 87 9.95 -5.27 9.47
CA ASN A 87 9.04 -6.33 9.91
C ASN A 87 7.92 -6.60 8.87
N LYS A 88 7.37 -5.53 8.27
CA LYS A 88 6.33 -5.60 7.25
C LYS A 88 6.85 -6.15 5.92
N ALA A 89 8.06 -5.78 5.52
CA ALA A 89 8.73 -6.35 4.35
C ALA A 89 9.05 -7.84 4.55
N GLU A 90 9.58 -8.24 5.72
CA GLU A 90 9.82 -9.64 6.07
C GLU A 90 8.53 -10.48 6.06
N LEU A 91 7.43 -9.93 6.59
CA LEU A 91 6.12 -10.56 6.53
C LEU A 91 5.66 -10.74 5.07
N ILE A 92 5.71 -9.68 4.25
CA ILE A 92 5.33 -9.74 2.82
C ILE A 92 6.19 -10.77 2.06
N MET A 93 7.50 -10.80 2.30
CA MET A 93 8.42 -11.76 1.69
C MET A 93 8.11 -13.20 2.10
N ARG A 94 7.82 -13.44 3.38
CA ARG A 94 7.39 -14.77 3.89
C ARG A 94 6.06 -15.19 3.27
N ASP A 95 5.10 -14.27 3.17
CA ASP A 95 3.78 -14.53 2.60
C ASP A 95 3.86 -14.83 1.09
N ALA A 96 4.74 -14.14 0.37
CA ALA A 96 5.04 -14.39 -1.04
C ALA A 96 5.75 -15.74 -1.23
N GLN A 97 6.73 -16.07 -0.39
CA GLN A 97 7.45 -17.34 -0.41
C GLN A 97 6.50 -18.53 -0.19
N ILE A 98 5.65 -18.49 0.84
CA ILE A 98 4.66 -19.56 1.11
C ILE A 98 3.67 -19.72 -0.06
N LYS A 99 3.29 -18.63 -0.74
CA LYS A 99 2.43 -18.69 -1.93
C LYS A 99 3.16 -19.31 -3.12
N ALA A 100 4.43 -18.96 -3.34
CA ALA A 100 5.27 -19.54 -4.39
C ALA A 100 5.50 -21.05 -4.17
N GLU A 101 5.84 -21.46 -2.95
CA GLU A 101 6.01 -22.85 -2.55
C GLU A 101 4.75 -23.68 -2.82
N ARG A 102 3.58 -23.21 -2.41
CA ARG A 102 2.28 -23.87 -2.69
C ARG A 102 1.96 -23.97 -4.18
N ILE A 103 2.34 -22.97 -4.99
CA ILE A 103 2.14 -23.02 -6.45
C ILE A 103 3.06 -24.07 -7.08
N VAL A 104 4.32 -24.18 -6.62
CA VAL A 104 5.27 -25.19 -7.08
C VAL A 104 4.81 -26.60 -6.68
N GLU A 105 4.41 -26.80 -5.42
CA GLU A 105 3.90 -28.06 -4.89
C GLU A 105 2.63 -28.53 -5.66
N ALA A 106 1.68 -27.64 -5.88
CA ALA A 106 0.47 -27.94 -6.66
C ALA A 106 0.79 -28.28 -8.13
N ALA A 107 1.77 -27.60 -8.74
CA ALA A 107 2.22 -27.88 -10.09
C ALA A 107 2.96 -29.23 -10.18
N GLN A 108 3.78 -29.57 -9.19
CA GLN A 108 4.47 -30.87 -9.08
C GLN A 108 3.47 -32.01 -8.95
N HIS A 109 2.56 -31.94 -7.97
CA HIS A 109 1.52 -32.97 -7.78
C HIS A 109 0.61 -33.13 -9.02
N LYS A 110 0.26 -32.03 -9.70
CA LYS A 110 -0.45 -32.11 -10.99
C LYS A 110 0.38 -32.85 -12.05
N THR A 111 1.67 -32.51 -12.18
CA THR A 111 2.59 -33.13 -13.15
C THR A 111 2.75 -34.62 -12.88
N GLU A 112 2.90 -35.03 -11.62
CA GLU A 112 2.98 -36.43 -11.20
C GLU A 112 1.70 -37.21 -11.56
N LYS A 113 0.52 -36.62 -11.30
CA LYS A 113 -0.78 -37.21 -11.68
C LYS A 113 -0.92 -37.38 -13.21
N GLU A 114 -0.49 -36.38 -13.98
CA GLU A 114 -0.53 -36.44 -15.45
C GLU A 114 0.49 -37.47 -16.00
N GLN A 115 1.69 -37.56 -15.43
CA GLN A 115 2.68 -38.60 -15.77
C GLN A 115 2.19 -40.02 -15.43
N TYR A 116 1.56 -40.20 -14.27
CA TYR A 116 0.98 -41.49 -13.87
C TYR A 116 -0.14 -41.93 -14.83
N SER A 117 -1.05 -41.01 -15.16
CA SER A 117 -2.14 -41.25 -16.11
C SER A 117 -1.61 -41.60 -17.51
N LEU A 118 -0.58 -40.89 -17.98
CA LEU A 118 0.10 -41.15 -19.25
C LEU A 118 0.77 -42.54 -19.26
N HIS A 119 1.45 -42.94 -18.18
CA HIS A 119 2.07 -44.26 -18.06
C HIS A 119 1.03 -45.40 -18.03
N LEU A 120 -0.09 -45.19 -17.33
CA LEU A 120 -1.21 -46.13 -17.32
C LEU A 120 -1.78 -46.30 -18.73
N MET A 121 -2.10 -45.20 -19.42
CA MET A 121 -2.65 -45.23 -20.78
C MET A 121 -1.66 -45.85 -21.80
N GLN A 122 -0.36 -45.59 -21.68
CA GLN A 122 0.66 -46.29 -22.48
C GLN A 122 0.65 -47.80 -22.25
N THR A 123 0.48 -48.24 -21.00
CA THR A 123 0.37 -49.65 -20.63
C THR A 123 -0.90 -50.29 -21.22
N GLU A 124 -2.03 -49.59 -21.17
CA GLU A 124 -3.30 -50.04 -21.77
C GLU A 124 -3.21 -50.14 -23.29
N VAL A 125 -2.64 -49.14 -23.97
CA VAL A 125 -2.42 -49.15 -25.43
C VAL A 125 -1.48 -50.30 -25.84
N LYS A 126 -0.43 -50.57 -25.07
CA LYS A 126 0.44 -51.74 -25.27
C LYS A 126 -0.36 -53.04 -25.13
N ASN A 127 -1.12 -53.21 -24.04
CA ASN A 127 -1.92 -54.40 -23.78
C ASN A 127 -3.01 -54.61 -24.85
N PHE A 128 -3.62 -53.54 -25.36
CA PHE A 128 -4.57 -53.58 -26.47
C PHE A 128 -3.90 -54.03 -27.78
N LYS A 129 -2.73 -53.47 -28.11
CA LYS A 129 -1.93 -53.87 -29.28
C LYS A 129 -1.54 -55.35 -29.21
N GLU A 130 -1.14 -55.85 -28.05
CA GLU A 130 -0.79 -57.27 -27.86
C GLU A 130 -2.01 -58.19 -28.00
N LYS A 131 -3.17 -57.82 -27.44
CA LYS A 131 -4.44 -58.54 -27.64
C LYS A 131 -4.86 -58.57 -29.11
N LEU A 132 -4.80 -57.43 -29.81
CA LEU A 132 -5.19 -57.31 -31.21
C LEU A 132 -4.27 -58.11 -32.14
N LEU A 133 -2.95 -58.10 -31.90
CA LEU A 133 -1.99 -58.94 -32.62
C LEU A 133 -2.18 -60.44 -32.35
N SER A 134 -2.64 -60.81 -31.13
CA SER A 134 -3.00 -62.20 -30.82
C SER A 134 -4.25 -62.64 -31.59
N LEU A 135 -5.29 -61.80 -31.61
CA LEU A 135 -6.54 -62.07 -32.34
C LEU A 135 -6.30 -62.20 -33.85
N TYR A 136 -5.51 -61.31 -34.46
CA TYR A 136 -5.15 -61.43 -35.88
C TYR A 136 -4.35 -62.70 -36.19
N LYS A 137 -3.48 -63.17 -35.30
CA LYS A 137 -2.79 -64.46 -35.48
C LYS A 137 -3.76 -65.64 -35.46
N ALA A 138 -4.68 -65.68 -34.50
CA ALA A 138 -5.71 -66.71 -34.44
C ALA A 138 -6.65 -66.70 -35.66
N HIS A 139 -7.00 -65.50 -36.18
CA HIS A 139 -7.78 -65.37 -37.42
C HIS A 139 -7.00 -65.87 -38.64
N LEU A 140 -5.71 -65.56 -38.75
CA LEU A 140 -4.85 -66.08 -39.83
C LEU A 140 -4.72 -67.61 -39.76
N GLU A 141 -4.50 -68.16 -38.56
CA GLU A 141 -4.44 -69.60 -38.33
C GLU A 141 -5.73 -70.32 -38.76
N LEU A 142 -6.89 -69.77 -38.39
CA LEU A 142 -8.21 -70.25 -38.83
C LEU A 142 -8.38 -70.17 -40.36
N ILE A 143 -7.95 -69.08 -41.00
CA ILE A 143 -8.02 -68.92 -42.47
C ILE A 143 -7.11 -69.94 -43.17
N THR A 144 -5.89 -70.17 -42.67
CA THR A 144 -4.98 -71.20 -43.21
C THR A 144 -5.41 -72.64 -42.91
N ALA A 145 -6.46 -72.83 -42.09
CA ALA A 145 -7.09 -74.12 -41.83
C ALA A 145 -8.38 -74.34 -42.65
N LEU A 146 -8.82 -73.36 -43.44
CA LEU A 146 -9.85 -73.55 -44.45
C LEU A 146 -9.26 -74.34 -45.64
N PRO A 147 -9.99 -75.28 -46.25
CA PRO A 147 -9.59 -75.87 -47.52
C PRO A 147 -9.60 -74.82 -48.63
N ASP A 148 -8.58 -74.81 -49.48
CA ASP A 148 -8.65 -74.13 -50.77
C ASP A 148 -9.71 -74.83 -51.64
N PHE A 149 -10.77 -74.11 -51.98
CA PHE A 149 -11.77 -74.54 -52.95
C PHE A 149 -11.53 -73.84 -54.28
N ASP A 150 -10.98 -74.56 -55.27
CA ASP A 150 -10.95 -74.08 -56.65
C ASP A 150 -12.38 -73.94 -57.20
N ASP A 151 -12.69 -72.79 -57.79
CA ASP A 151 -13.98 -72.49 -58.43
C ASP A 151 -14.16 -73.23 -59.77
N GLU A 152 -14.34 -74.56 -59.74
CA GLU A 152 -15.01 -75.26 -60.85
C GLU A 152 -16.51 -74.99 -60.79
N LYS A 153 -17.02 -74.23 -61.76
CA LYS A 153 -18.43 -73.84 -61.93
C LYS A 153 -19.24 -74.94 -62.66
N PRO A 154 -20.28 -75.52 -62.05
CA PRO A 154 -21.34 -76.20 -62.78
C PRO A 154 -22.65 -75.39 -62.77
N GLU A 155 -23.29 -75.28 -63.93
CA GLU A 155 -24.66 -74.74 -64.04
C GLU A 155 -25.66 -75.87 -63.79
N VAL A 156 -26.54 -75.71 -62.80
CA VAL A 156 -27.70 -76.60 -62.58
C VAL A 156 -28.97 -75.77 -62.51
N ALA A 157 -29.65 -75.64 -63.64
CA ALA A 157 -30.99 -75.08 -63.69
C ALA A 157 -32.02 -76.13 -63.21
N ILE A 158 -32.94 -75.71 -62.34
CA ILE A 158 -34.19 -76.44 -62.06
C ILE A 158 -35.33 -75.44 -62.16
N ASN A 159 -36.44 -75.85 -62.78
CA ASN A 159 -37.45 -74.95 -63.35
C ASN A 159 -38.64 -74.69 -62.40
N LEU A 160 -39.46 -73.69 -62.75
CA LEU A 160 -40.58 -73.13 -61.99
C LEU A 160 -41.65 -74.16 -61.58
N GLY A 161 -42.31 -73.89 -60.45
CA GLY A 161 -43.42 -74.65 -59.89
C GLY A 161 -44.28 -73.83 -58.93
N GLU A 162 -44.88 -72.75 -59.44
CA GLU A 162 -45.96 -71.98 -58.77
C GLU A 162 -47.26 -72.83 -58.66
N PRO A 163 -48.25 -72.53 -57.77
CA PRO A 163 -48.94 -71.24 -57.80
C PRO A 163 -49.62 -70.71 -56.49
N GLN A 164 -50.15 -69.48 -56.59
CA GLN A 164 -51.20 -68.82 -55.76
C GLN A 164 -50.81 -68.43 -54.31
N THR A 165 -50.86 -67.20 -53.77
CA THR A 165 -51.53 -65.88 -53.98
C THR A 165 -52.50 -65.53 -52.84
N GLU A 166 -52.04 -64.72 -51.90
CA GLU A 166 -52.76 -63.71 -51.07
C GLU A 166 -51.66 -62.71 -50.67
N THR A 167 -51.51 -61.52 -51.24
CA THR A 167 -52.42 -60.37 -51.36
C THR A 167 -52.80 -59.75 -50.02
N GLU A 168 -51.88 -58.95 -49.44
CA GLU A 168 -52.28 -57.61 -48.96
C GLU A 168 -51.08 -56.63 -48.93
N ALA A 169 -51.34 -55.41 -49.41
CA ALA A 169 -50.54 -54.19 -49.26
C ALA A 169 -51.56 -53.03 -49.25
N PRO A 170 -51.32 -51.93 -48.51
CA PRO A 170 -50.62 -50.77 -49.07
C PRO A 170 -49.42 -50.32 -48.21
N GLU A 171 -48.36 -49.70 -48.79
CA GLU A 171 -48.08 -48.23 -48.86
C GLU A 171 -47.88 -47.54 -47.48
N ALA A 172 -47.08 -46.48 -47.29
CA ALA A 172 -46.43 -45.49 -48.16
C ALA A 172 -45.26 -44.81 -47.38
N ASP A 173 -44.37 -43.97 -47.94
CA ASP A 173 -43.87 -43.82 -49.32
C ASP A 173 -42.43 -43.22 -49.32
N LYS A 174 -41.76 -43.35 -50.46
CA LYS A 174 -40.48 -42.78 -50.94
C LYS A 174 -39.70 -41.77 -50.07
N SER A 175 -38.41 -42.10 -49.96
CA SER A 175 -37.26 -41.21 -49.83
C SER A 175 -37.26 -39.98 -50.75
N ALA A 176 -36.67 -38.87 -50.28
CA ALA A 176 -35.83 -37.99 -51.11
C ALA A 176 -34.88 -37.15 -50.23
N VAL A 177 -33.63 -37.00 -50.69
CA VAL A 177 -32.70 -35.93 -50.27
C VAL A 177 -32.44 -35.06 -51.50
N PRO A 178 -32.46 -33.73 -51.34
CA PRO A 178 -31.58 -32.88 -52.13
C PRO A 178 -30.84 -31.83 -51.27
N GLU A 179 -29.71 -31.36 -51.78
CA GLU A 179 -28.91 -30.27 -51.20
C GLU A 179 -29.31 -28.88 -51.76
N ASP A 180 -28.73 -27.85 -51.13
CA ASP A 180 -28.29 -26.56 -51.69
C ASP A 180 -29.12 -25.28 -51.39
N LYS A 181 -28.36 -24.17 -51.29
CA LYS A 181 -28.70 -22.73 -51.31
C LYS A 181 -29.08 -21.99 -50.02
N GLU A 182 -28.02 -21.51 -49.36
CA GLU A 182 -27.57 -20.11 -49.39
C GLU A 182 -28.43 -18.98 -48.74
N GLN A 183 -27.73 -18.14 -47.96
CA GLN A 183 -28.05 -16.77 -47.50
C GLN A 183 -28.78 -16.57 -46.14
N ALA A 184 -28.52 -15.41 -45.53
CA ALA A 184 -28.88 -14.96 -44.17
C ALA A 184 -29.12 -13.41 -44.20
N PRO A 185 -29.24 -12.63 -43.09
CA PRO A 185 -29.36 -12.92 -41.64
C PRO A 185 -30.50 -12.08 -40.95
N GLN A 186 -30.39 -11.83 -39.62
CA GLN A 186 -31.16 -10.89 -38.75
C GLN A 186 -32.50 -11.38 -38.17
N ALA A 187 -33.01 -10.90 -37.01
CA ALA A 187 -32.41 -10.39 -35.76
C ALA A 187 -33.51 -10.13 -34.67
N GLU A 188 -33.31 -10.65 -33.44
CA GLU A 188 -33.79 -10.07 -32.15
C GLU A 188 -35.33 -9.87 -31.88
N PRO A 189 -35.78 -9.43 -30.67
CA PRO A 189 -35.57 -10.05 -29.35
C PRO A 189 -36.80 -10.06 -28.38
N VAL A 190 -36.85 -10.99 -27.40
CA VAL A 190 -37.57 -10.92 -26.08
C VAL A 190 -37.15 -12.19 -25.26
N MET A 191 -36.89 -12.25 -23.94
CA MET A 191 -37.41 -11.62 -22.70
C MET A 191 -38.90 -11.94 -22.39
N GLU A 192 -39.29 -12.75 -21.40
CA GLU A 192 -38.54 -13.42 -20.30
C GLU A 192 -39.05 -14.89 -20.10
N THR A 193 -39.29 -15.58 -18.96
CA THR A 193 -39.41 -15.25 -17.51
C THR A 193 -39.13 -16.50 -16.62
N VAL A 194 -39.03 -16.29 -15.30
CA VAL A 194 -38.82 -17.22 -14.15
C VAL A 194 -40.14 -17.62 -13.41
N PRO A 195 -40.19 -18.41 -12.30
CA PRO A 195 -39.44 -19.64 -11.86
C PRO A 195 -40.34 -20.73 -11.17
N ALA A 196 -39.75 -21.86 -10.70
CA ALA A 196 -40.02 -22.66 -9.46
C ALA A 196 -39.35 -24.06 -9.60
N MET A 197 -38.44 -24.56 -8.72
CA MET A 197 -38.62 -25.11 -7.35
C MET A 197 -39.43 -26.43 -7.33
N GLU A 198 -39.03 -27.53 -6.69
CA GLU A 198 -38.12 -27.80 -5.52
C GLU A 198 -37.22 -29.07 -5.78
N GLU A 199 -35.94 -29.09 -5.37
CA GLU A 199 -35.31 -29.87 -4.24
C GLU A 199 -35.22 -31.42 -4.42
N GLU A 200 -34.20 -32.17 -3.92
CA GLU A 200 -33.04 -31.91 -3.04
C GLU A 200 -31.75 -32.59 -3.57
N ALA A 201 -30.56 -32.10 -3.17
CA ALA A 201 -29.34 -32.88 -2.85
C ALA A 201 -28.20 -31.95 -2.37
N GLU A 202 -27.57 -32.27 -1.23
CA GLU A 202 -26.51 -31.44 -0.61
C GLU A 202 -25.09 -31.79 -1.08
N GLU A 203 -24.21 -30.79 -1.26
CA GLU A 203 -22.79 -30.85 -0.90
C GLU A 203 -22.19 -29.41 -0.85
N ASP A 204 -21.42 -29.08 0.20
CA ASP A 204 -21.00 -27.70 0.54
C ASP A 204 -19.91 -27.11 -0.39
N GLU A 205 -20.29 -26.23 -1.32
CA GLU A 205 -19.30 -25.42 -2.08
C GLU A 205 -18.89 -24.15 -1.30
N PHE A 206 -17.79 -24.25 -0.53
CA PHE A 206 -17.26 -23.14 0.26
C PHE A 206 -16.76 -21.99 -0.64
N ILE A 207 -17.60 -20.96 -0.81
CA ILE A 207 -17.34 -19.81 -1.70
C ILE A 207 -16.01 -19.14 -1.36
N ILE A 208 -15.03 -19.31 -2.25
CA ILE A 208 -13.79 -18.52 -2.25
C ILE A 208 -14.15 -17.08 -2.61
N LYS A 209 -14.45 -16.28 -1.57
CA LYS A 209 -14.54 -14.83 -1.70
C LYS A 209 -13.26 -14.33 -2.36
N LYS A 210 -13.38 -13.76 -3.57
CA LYS A 210 -12.30 -13.00 -4.20
C LYS A 210 -11.95 -11.83 -3.29
N THR A 211 -10.96 -12.03 -2.42
CA THR A 211 -10.29 -10.96 -1.68
C THR A 211 -9.41 -10.17 -2.65
N GLY A 212 -10.07 -9.47 -3.56
CA GLY A 212 -9.53 -8.33 -4.30
C GLY A 212 -9.25 -7.20 -3.32
N SER A 213 -8.30 -7.44 -2.41
CA SER A 213 -7.76 -6.44 -1.51
C SER A 213 -6.92 -5.48 -2.35
N THR A 214 -7.59 -4.53 -2.98
CA THR A 214 -6.97 -3.32 -3.52
C THR A 214 -6.41 -2.57 -2.32
N PHE A 215 -5.18 -2.91 -1.92
CA PHE A 215 -4.47 -2.24 -0.84
C PHE A 215 -4.17 -0.81 -1.26
N LYS A 216 -5.11 0.10 -0.98
CA LYS A 216 -4.89 1.53 -1.04
C LYS A 216 -4.04 1.94 0.15
N PRO A 217 -2.86 2.55 -0.05
CA PRO A 217 -1.99 2.96 1.04
C PRO A 217 -2.43 4.34 1.60
N ASP A 218 -3.68 4.45 2.05
CA ASP A 218 -4.25 5.69 2.61
C ASP A 218 -3.76 5.92 4.06
N TYR A 219 -2.44 5.91 4.27
CA TYR A 219 -1.77 5.88 5.58
C TYR A 219 -0.85 7.09 5.85
N HIS A 220 -1.27 8.28 5.43
CA HIS A 220 -0.64 9.55 5.84
C HIS A 220 -1.62 10.59 6.42
N ALA A 221 -2.94 10.32 6.44
CA ALA A 221 -3.93 11.25 6.98
C ALA A 221 -3.71 11.52 8.48
N ASP A 222 -3.64 10.47 9.30
CA ASP A 222 -3.44 10.59 10.75
C ASP A 222 -2.02 11.09 11.10
N LEU A 223 -1.01 10.72 10.30
CA LEU A 223 0.37 11.16 10.50
C LEU A 223 0.55 12.66 10.22
N ALA A 224 -0.15 13.19 9.22
CA ALA A 224 -0.23 14.63 8.98
C ALA A 224 -0.92 15.33 10.14
N GLN A 225 -2.02 14.78 10.68
CA GLN A 225 -2.72 15.34 11.84
C GLN A 225 -1.84 15.41 13.09
N GLY A 226 -1.08 14.36 13.42
CA GLY A 226 -0.18 14.39 14.59
C GLY A 226 0.92 15.46 14.50
N ILE A 227 1.46 15.70 13.30
CA ILE A 227 2.43 16.80 13.07
C ILE A 227 1.73 18.17 13.08
N GLN A 228 0.49 18.24 12.58
CA GLN A 228 -0.36 19.44 12.66
C GLN A 228 -0.76 19.77 14.12
N GLU A 229 -0.94 18.79 15.00
CA GLU A 229 -1.24 19.02 16.42
C GLU A 229 -0.01 19.53 17.19
N LEU A 230 1.18 18.94 16.97
CA LEU A 230 2.42 19.44 17.58
C LEU A 230 2.77 20.88 17.14
N SER A 231 2.35 21.29 15.94
CA SER A 231 2.53 22.66 15.44
C SER A 231 1.37 23.62 15.77
N GLN A 232 0.32 23.16 16.47
CA GLN A 232 -0.85 23.96 16.85
C GLN A 232 -0.82 24.51 18.29
N GLN A 233 0.34 24.50 18.97
CA GLN A 233 0.50 25.39 20.12
C GLN A 233 0.31 26.86 19.65
N PRO A 234 -0.48 27.70 20.35
CA PRO A 234 -0.99 28.96 19.80
C PRO A 234 0.02 30.12 19.84
N GLY A 235 1.23 29.92 19.33
CA GLY A 235 2.15 30.98 18.94
C GLY A 235 1.71 31.61 17.62
N LYS A 236 1.38 32.90 17.60
CA LYS A 236 1.02 33.60 16.36
C LYS A 236 2.20 33.56 15.38
N GLY A 237 1.94 33.09 14.15
CA GLY A 237 2.93 32.84 13.09
C GLY A 237 3.58 34.07 12.44
N GLU A 238 3.76 35.16 13.18
CA GLU A 238 4.73 36.21 12.83
C GLU A 238 5.75 36.28 13.96
N SER A 239 7.04 36.19 13.61
CA SER A 239 8.11 36.48 14.56
C SER A 239 7.92 37.89 15.13
N LYS A 240 8.03 38.03 16.47
CA LYS A 240 7.98 39.31 17.20
C LYS A 240 8.96 40.34 16.59
N PHE A 241 10.02 39.84 15.95
CA PHE A 241 10.92 40.58 15.06
C PHE A 241 10.48 40.35 13.61
N GLY A 242 10.09 41.43 12.91
CA GLY A 242 9.92 41.43 11.46
C GLY A 242 11.22 41.05 10.72
N PRO A 243 11.21 40.92 9.37
CA PRO A 243 12.28 40.28 8.59
C PRO A 243 13.68 40.75 9.02
N LEU A 244 14.42 39.85 9.68
CA LEU A 244 15.63 40.16 10.42
C LEU A 244 16.74 40.65 9.49
N LYS A 245 16.90 41.96 9.40
CA LYS A 245 17.99 42.60 8.68
C LYS A 245 19.28 42.53 9.49
N PHE A 246 19.92 41.37 9.40
CA PHE A 246 21.37 41.26 9.60
C PHE A 246 22.09 42.26 8.67
N GLY A 247 23.33 42.63 9.02
CA GLY A 247 24.07 43.73 8.37
C GLY A 247 24.12 43.62 6.84
N ALA A 248 24.28 44.78 6.17
CA ALA A 248 23.94 45.06 4.76
C ALA A 248 24.69 44.29 3.64
N GLY A 249 25.14 43.06 3.90
CA GLY A 249 25.67 42.10 2.93
C GLY A 249 25.43 40.62 3.28
N PHE A 250 24.61 40.32 4.29
CA PHE A 250 24.23 38.94 4.62
C PHE A 250 23.01 38.50 3.80
N ASP A 251 23.24 37.65 2.80
CA ASP A 251 22.20 37.07 1.94
C ASP A 251 22.27 35.54 2.03
N LEU A 252 21.14 34.92 2.37
CA LEU A 252 21.02 33.47 2.58
C LEU A 252 21.06 32.68 1.26
N THR A 253 20.84 33.31 0.10
CA THR A 253 20.86 32.60 -1.20
C THR A 253 22.26 32.50 -1.82
N ARG A 254 23.33 32.75 -1.06
CA ARG A 254 24.70 32.83 -1.60
C ARG A 254 25.54 31.56 -1.42
N ASP A 255 25.18 30.68 -0.49
CA ASP A 255 25.89 29.42 -0.21
C ASP A 255 25.18 28.18 -0.80
N SER A 256 24.20 28.35 -1.70
CA SER A 256 23.48 27.24 -2.35
C SER A 256 24.15 26.66 -3.61
N ASP A 257 25.22 27.29 -4.13
CA ASP A 257 25.94 26.85 -5.33
C ASP A 257 27.44 26.66 -5.05
N LYS A 258 27.84 25.45 -4.62
CA LYS A 258 29.24 24.99 -4.60
C LYS A 258 29.41 23.48 -4.48
#